data_AF-A2A4I8-F1
#
_entry.id   AF-A2A4I8-F1
#
_cell.length_a   1.000
_cell.length_b   1.000
_cell.length_c   1.000
_cell.angle_alpha   90.00
_cell.angle_beta   90.00
_cell.angle_gamma   90.00
#
_symmetry.space_group_name_H-M   'P 1'
#
loop_
_entity.id
_entity.type
_entity.pdbx_description
1 polymer ?
#
loop_
_entity_poly.entity_id
_entity_poly.type
_entity_poly.pdbx_seq_one_letter_code
_entity_poly.pdbx_strand_id
1 'polypeptide(L)'
;VLPSVQPRTHPSQSQPFADLSPEELTAVMSFLTKHLGPGLVDAAQARPSDNCVFSVELQLPAKAAALAHLDRGGPPPVREALAIIFFGGQPKPNVSELVVGPLPHPSYMRDVTVERHGGPLPYYRRPVLDREYQDIEEMIFHRELPQASGLLHHCCFYKHQGQNLLTMTTAPRGLQSGDRATWFGLYYNLSGAGFYPHPIGLELLIDHKALDPALWTIQKVFYQGRYYESLTQLEDQFEAGLVNVVLVPNNGTGLKNWAWAEDMAFVPTIVPWQPEYQMQRLQVTRKLLETEEEAAFPLGGATPRYLYLASNHSNKWGHRRGYRIQILSFAGKPLPQESPIEKAFTWGRYHLAVTQRKEEEPSSSSIFNQNDPWTPTVNFTDFISNETIAGEDLVAWVTAGFLHIPHAEDIPNTVTAGNSVGFFLRPYNFFDEDPSFHSADSIYFREGQDATACELDLMEEFSQGRLLSL
;
A
#
# COMPACT_ATOMS: atom_id res chain seq x y z
N VAL A 1 -45.85 -21.87 -0.11
CA VAL A 1 -45.14 -21.73 -1.40
C VAL A 1 -43.71 -21.39 -1.06
N LEU A 2 -42.81 -22.37 -1.13
CA LEU A 2 -41.37 -22.17 -0.89
C LEU A 2 -40.89 -21.08 -1.84
N PRO A 3 -40.05 -20.12 -1.40
CA PRO A 3 -39.38 -19.22 -2.32
C PRO A 3 -38.52 -20.10 -3.23
N SER A 4 -38.85 -20.11 -4.52
CA SER A 4 -38.01 -20.76 -5.52
C SER A 4 -36.62 -20.15 -5.44
N VAL A 5 -35.62 -20.96 -5.12
CA VAL A 5 -34.22 -20.63 -5.39
C VAL A 5 -34.15 -20.35 -6.89
N GLN A 6 -34.09 -19.07 -7.24
CA GLN A 6 -33.78 -18.68 -8.60
C GLN A 6 -32.40 -19.28 -8.90
N PRO A 7 -32.25 -20.07 -9.97
CA PRO A 7 -30.93 -20.42 -10.46
C PRO A 7 -30.18 -19.10 -10.66
N ARG A 8 -28.92 -18.99 -10.18
CA ARG A 8 -28.04 -17.88 -10.55
C ARG A 8 -27.99 -17.84 -12.08
N THR A 9 -28.80 -16.97 -12.67
CA THR A 9 -28.85 -16.74 -14.10
C THR A 9 -27.53 -16.10 -14.51
N HIS A 10 -26.72 -16.88 -15.24
CA HIS A 10 -25.62 -16.54 -16.15
C HIS A 10 -24.64 -15.38 -15.81
N PRO A 11 -23.31 -15.62 -15.84
CA PRO A 11 -22.28 -14.57 -15.74
C PRO A 11 -22.14 -13.83 -17.09
N SER A 12 -23.24 -13.25 -17.59
CA SER A 12 -23.25 -12.44 -18.83
C SER A 12 -23.52 -10.96 -18.56
N GLN A 13 -23.60 -10.54 -17.29
CA GLN A 13 -23.41 -9.13 -16.95
C GLN A 13 -21.92 -8.84 -17.16
N SER A 14 -21.63 -7.91 -18.08
CA SER A 14 -20.28 -7.36 -18.27
C SER A 14 -19.63 -7.18 -16.90
N GLN A 15 -18.40 -7.65 -16.70
CA GLN A 15 -17.68 -7.47 -15.45
C GLN A 15 -16.85 -6.17 -15.54
N PRO A 16 -17.43 -4.98 -15.26
CA PRO A 16 -16.74 -3.71 -15.49
C PRO A 16 -15.50 -3.53 -14.60
N PHE A 17 -15.38 -4.33 -13.54
CA PHE A 17 -14.31 -4.26 -12.55
C PHE A 17 -13.34 -5.44 -12.61
N ALA A 18 -13.51 -6.36 -13.58
CA ALA A 18 -12.53 -7.43 -13.77
C ALA A 18 -11.23 -6.85 -14.34
N ASP A 19 -10.08 -7.26 -13.80
CA ASP A 19 -8.78 -6.93 -14.36
C ASP A 19 -8.67 -7.37 -15.84
N LEU A 20 -7.70 -6.81 -16.55
CA LEU A 20 -7.48 -7.14 -17.96
C LEU A 20 -7.09 -8.61 -18.13
N SER A 21 -7.70 -9.29 -19.11
CA SER A 21 -7.26 -10.64 -19.47
C SER A 21 -5.92 -10.61 -20.22
N PRO A 22 -5.19 -11.74 -20.30
CA PRO A 22 -3.98 -11.83 -21.13
C PRO A 22 -4.21 -11.45 -22.60
N GLU A 23 -5.39 -11.75 -23.16
CA GLU A 23 -5.76 -11.38 -24.53
C GLU A 23 -5.98 -9.86 -24.66
N GLU A 24 -6.65 -9.24 -23.68
CA GLU A 24 -6.83 -7.78 -23.65
C GLU A 24 -5.49 -7.05 -23.50
N LEU A 25 -4.63 -7.52 -22.60
CA LEU A 25 -3.26 -7.00 -22.43
C LEU A 25 -2.47 -7.12 -23.75
N THR A 26 -2.52 -8.28 -24.41
CA THR A 26 -1.85 -8.50 -25.70
C THR A 26 -2.39 -7.57 -26.78
N ALA A 27 -3.70 -7.33 -26.81
CA ALA A 27 -4.33 -6.42 -27.77
C ALA A 27 -3.89 -4.97 -27.54
N VAL A 28 -3.83 -4.52 -26.28
CA VAL A 28 -3.34 -3.17 -25.94
C VAL A 28 -1.87 -3.01 -26.27
N MET A 29 -1.02 -3.98 -25.89
CA MET A 29 0.40 -3.96 -26.22
C MET A 29 0.62 -3.91 -27.74
N SER A 30 -0.07 -4.76 -28.50
CA SER A 30 0.02 -4.74 -29.97
C SER A 30 -0.42 -3.40 -30.56
N PHE A 31 -1.47 -2.80 -30.01
CA PHE A 31 -1.95 -1.48 -30.42
C PHE A 31 -0.92 -0.39 -30.13
N LEU A 32 -0.35 -0.37 -28.94
CA LEU A 32 0.68 0.60 -28.53
C LEU A 32 1.94 0.47 -29.38
N THR A 33 2.47 -0.74 -29.58
CA THR A 33 3.64 -1.00 -30.42
C THR A 33 3.45 -0.46 -31.83
N LYS A 34 2.26 -0.63 -32.41
CA LYS A 34 1.96 -0.15 -33.76
C LYS A 34 1.96 1.38 -33.86
N HIS A 35 1.49 2.08 -32.83
CA HIS A 35 1.22 3.53 -32.89
C HIS A 35 2.31 4.39 -32.25
N LEU A 36 3.02 3.89 -31.24
CA LEU A 36 4.16 4.59 -30.62
C LEU A 36 5.44 4.45 -31.47
N GLY A 37 5.44 3.54 -32.44
CA GLY A 37 6.49 3.42 -33.45
C GLY A 37 7.63 2.46 -33.08
N PRO A 38 8.64 2.31 -33.96
CA PRO A 38 9.65 1.26 -33.88
C PRO A 38 10.72 1.48 -32.79
N GLY A 39 10.73 2.63 -32.11
CA GLY A 39 11.67 2.95 -31.04
C GLY A 39 11.26 2.43 -29.66
N LEU A 40 10.16 1.68 -29.58
CA LEU A 40 9.68 1.10 -28.33
C LEU A 40 10.49 -0.16 -27.99
N VAL A 41 11.10 -0.16 -26.81
CA VAL A 41 11.91 -1.25 -26.26
C VAL A 41 11.11 -1.96 -25.17
N ASP A 42 11.32 -3.27 -25.03
CA ASP A 42 10.83 -4.03 -23.88
C ASP A 42 11.37 -3.42 -22.59
N ALA A 43 10.48 -3.07 -21.65
CA ALA A 43 10.86 -2.44 -20.38
C ALA A 43 11.83 -3.29 -19.55
N ALA A 44 11.82 -4.62 -19.71
CA ALA A 44 12.77 -5.51 -19.04
C ALA A 44 14.22 -5.31 -19.52
N GLN A 45 14.41 -4.71 -20.70
CA GLN A 45 15.72 -4.45 -21.32
C GLN A 45 15.98 -2.95 -21.59
N ALA A 46 14.99 -2.10 -21.31
CA ALA A 46 15.04 -0.68 -21.64
C ALA A 46 16.10 0.05 -20.80
N ARG A 47 16.95 0.81 -21.48
CA ARG A 47 17.87 1.77 -20.85
C ARG A 47 17.09 3.03 -20.46
N PRO A 48 17.64 3.88 -19.56
CA PRO A 48 16.96 5.11 -19.18
C PRO A 48 16.64 6.05 -20.36
N SER A 49 17.43 6.00 -21.44
CA SER A 49 17.24 6.76 -22.68
C SER A 49 16.26 6.14 -23.68
N ASP A 50 15.68 4.98 -23.40
CA ASP A 50 14.78 4.29 -24.33
C ASP A 50 13.32 4.70 -24.09
N ASN A 51 12.46 4.40 -25.06
CA ASN A 51 11.02 4.49 -24.87
C ASN A 51 10.49 3.09 -24.53
N CYS A 52 9.69 2.94 -23.48
CA CYS A 52 9.11 1.65 -23.12
C CYS A 52 7.72 1.77 -22.52
N VAL A 53 6.92 0.70 -22.63
CA VAL A 53 5.66 0.56 -21.88
C VAL A 53 6.03 -0.02 -20.52
N PHE A 54 5.85 0.75 -19.45
CA PHE A 54 6.15 0.32 -18.09
C PHE A 54 5.05 -0.58 -17.52
N SER A 55 3.79 -0.19 -17.70
CA SER A 55 2.63 -0.97 -17.24
C SER A 55 1.44 -0.80 -18.17
N VAL A 56 0.56 -1.81 -18.14
CA VAL A 56 -0.79 -1.76 -18.72
C VAL A 56 -1.74 -2.42 -17.72
N GLU A 57 -2.75 -1.68 -17.28
CA GLU A 57 -3.74 -2.15 -16.32
C GLU A 57 -5.15 -1.65 -16.69
N LEU A 58 -6.17 -2.12 -15.97
CA LEU A 58 -7.55 -1.69 -16.20
C LEU A 58 -7.71 -0.20 -15.88
N GLN A 59 -8.25 0.57 -16.82
CA GLN A 59 -8.81 1.88 -16.49
C GLN A 59 -10.24 1.65 -15.96
N LEU A 60 -10.43 1.84 -14.65
CA LEU A 60 -11.75 1.71 -14.04
C LEU A 60 -12.74 2.71 -14.68
N PRO A 61 -13.99 2.29 -14.91
CA PRO A 61 -15.00 3.16 -15.50
C PRO A 61 -15.48 4.21 -14.49
N ALA A 62 -15.96 5.35 -15.01
CA ALA A 62 -16.65 6.33 -14.19
C ALA A 62 -17.83 5.70 -13.43
N LYS A 63 -17.94 5.98 -12.13
CA LYS A 63 -18.94 5.36 -11.23
C LYS A 63 -20.36 5.62 -11.72
N ALA A 64 -20.62 6.80 -12.26
CA ALA A 64 -21.94 7.14 -12.81
C ALA A 64 -22.39 6.19 -13.93
N ALA A 65 -21.47 5.82 -14.83
CA ALA A 65 -21.73 4.88 -15.91
C ALA A 65 -21.85 3.43 -15.40
N ALA A 66 -20.98 3.04 -14.46
CA ALA A 66 -21.06 1.72 -13.82
C ALA A 66 -22.40 1.51 -13.10
N LEU A 67 -22.86 2.48 -12.29
CA LEU A 67 -24.16 2.42 -11.62
C LEU A 67 -25.33 2.47 -12.60
N ALA A 68 -25.22 3.22 -13.71
CA ALA A 68 -26.24 3.20 -14.75
C ALA A 68 -26.41 1.80 -15.36
N HIS A 69 -25.31 1.09 -15.57
CA HIS A 69 -25.33 -0.28 -16.05
C HIS A 69 -25.90 -1.25 -15.00
N LEU A 70 -25.33 -1.25 -13.80
CA LEU A 70 -25.60 -2.24 -12.76
C LEU A 70 -27.00 -2.09 -12.14
N ASP A 71 -27.42 -0.87 -11.84
CA ASP A 71 -28.66 -0.62 -11.09
C ASP A 71 -29.86 -0.33 -11.98
N ARG A 72 -29.61 0.25 -13.17
CA ARG A 72 -30.67 0.74 -14.08
C ARG A 72 -30.76 -0.04 -15.38
N GLY A 73 -29.95 -1.08 -15.57
CA GLY A 73 -29.94 -1.89 -16.79
C GLY A 73 -29.47 -1.10 -18.03
N GLY A 74 -28.72 -0.02 -17.85
CA GLY A 74 -28.11 0.74 -18.94
C GLY A 74 -27.04 -0.06 -19.70
N PRO A 75 -26.51 0.47 -20.80
CA PRO A 75 -25.40 -0.19 -21.51
C PRO A 75 -24.14 -0.28 -20.61
N PRO A 76 -23.31 -1.32 -20.76
CA PRO A 76 -22.06 -1.42 -20.01
C PRO A 76 -21.13 -0.24 -20.34
N PRO A 77 -20.37 0.27 -19.37
CA PRO A 77 -19.38 1.31 -19.64
C PRO A 77 -18.32 0.79 -20.61
N VAL A 78 -17.72 1.71 -21.37
CA VAL A 78 -16.61 1.37 -22.26
C VAL A 78 -15.47 0.82 -21.41
N ARG A 79 -14.95 -0.35 -21.80
CA ARG A 79 -13.83 -1.01 -21.14
C ARG A 79 -12.53 -0.51 -21.75
N GLU A 80 -11.63 0.00 -20.91
CA GLU A 80 -10.41 0.69 -21.33
C GLU A 80 -9.22 0.22 -20.49
N ALA A 81 -8.01 0.38 -21.01
CA ALA A 81 -6.77 0.16 -20.30
C ALA A 81 -6.06 1.48 -20.04
N LEU A 82 -5.36 1.60 -18.93
CA LEU A 82 -4.40 2.65 -18.64
C LEU A 82 -2.98 2.09 -18.87
N ALA A 83 -2.22 2.72 -19.75
CA ALA A 83 -0.84 2.37 -20.03
C ALA A 83 0.11 3.49 -19.58
N ILE A 84 1.15 3.14 -18.83
CA ILE A 84 2.20 4.07 -18.42
C ILE A 84 3.39 3.91 -19.36
N ILE A 85 3.77 5.00 -20.02
CA ILE A 85 4.85 5.02 -21.00
C ILE A 85 6.00 5.86 -20.47
N PHE A 86 7.21 5.31 -20.54
CA PHE A 86 8.44 6.07 -20.32
C PHE A 86 8.95 6.53 -21.67
N PHE A 87 9.05 7.84 -21.87
CA PHE A 87 9.65 8.42 -23.07
C PHE A 87 11.04 8.96 -22.74
N GLY A 88 12.05 8.09 -22.72
CA GLY A 88 13.46 8.45 -22.49
C GLY A 88 14.16 8.97 -23.75
N GLY A 89 13.74 8.52 -24.93
CA GLY A 89 14.42 8.71 -26.21
C GLY A 89 14.15 10.05 -26.88
N GLN A 90 14.03 11.12 -26.09
CA GLN A 90 13.67 12.45 -26.57
C GLN A 90 14.39 13.58 -25.81
N PRO A 91 14.49 14.80 -26.38
CA PRO A 91 15.23 15.90 -25.76
C PRO A 91 14.74 16.31 -24.37
N LYS A 92 13.44 16.12 -24.09
CA LYS A 92 12.82 16.36 -22.78
C LYS A 92 12.07 15.10 -22.35
N PRO A 93 12.76 14.14 -21.72
CA PRO A 93 12.12 12.92 -21.27
C PRO A 93 10.94 13.19 -20.36
N ASN A 94 9.89 12.38 -20.47
CA ASN A 94 8.71 12.46 -19.61
C ASN A 94 8.09 11.07 -19.39
N VAL A 95 7.18 11.00 -18.43
CA VAL A 95 6.27 9.87 -18.27
C VAL A 95 4.89 10.30 -18.76
N SER A 96 4.21 9.42 -19.47
CA SER A 96 2.84 9.65 -19.94
C SER A 96 1.90 8.54 -19.49
N GLU A 97 0.67 8.93 -19.16
CA GLU A 97 -0.47 8.05 -18.91
C GLU A 97 -1.39 8.07 -20.13
N LEU A 98 -1.53 6.92 -20.80
CA LEU A 98 -2.34 6.77 -22.01
C LEU A 98 -3.54 5.86 -21.72
N VAL A 99 -4.75 6.33 -22.01
CA VAL A 99 -5.94 5.45 -22.01
C VAL A 99 -6.12 4.85 -23.40
N VAL A 100 -6.25 3.53 -23.47
CA VAL A 100 -6.40 2.75 -24.71
C VAL A 100 -7.72 1.99 -24.70
N GLY A 101 -8.50 2.11 -25.76
CA GLY A 101 -9.81 1.46 -25.85
C GLY A 101 -10.43 1.51 -27.25
N PRO A 102 -11.66 1.00 -27.43
CA PRO A 102 -12.36 0.15 -26.47
C PRO A 102 -11.84 -1.29 -26.52
N LEU A 103 -11.82 -2.00 -25.39
CA LEU A 103 -11.46 -3.42 -25.34
C LEU A 103 -12.62 -4.31 -25.80
N PRO A 104 -12.35 -5.50 -26.40
CA PRO A 104 -11.04 -6.15 -26.58
C PRO A 104 -10.30 -5.77 -27.88
N HIS A 105 -10.89 -4.92 -28.73
CA HIS A 105 -10.34 -4.52 -30.02
C HIS A 105 -10.04 -3.01 -30.03
N PRO A 106 -8.91 -2.59 -29.41
CA PRO A 106 -8.60 -1.17 -29.24
C PRO A 106 -8.48 -0.45 -30.58
N SER A 107 -9.05 0.74 -30.66
CA SER A 107 -9.11 1.57 -31.86
C SER A 107 -8.69 3.02 -31.62
N TYR A 108 -8.55 3.45 -30.36
CA TYR A 108 -8.03 4.75 -29.99
C TYR A 108 -7.04 4.67 -28.82
N MET A 109 -6.21 5.71 -28.72
CA MET A 109 -5.50 6.08 -27.50
C MET A 109 -5.72 7.56 -27.22
N ARG A 110 -5.70 7.94 -25.95
CA ARG A 110 -5.70 9.34 -25.50
C ARG A 110 -4.67 9.54 -24.40
N ASP A 111 -3.89 10.60 -24.50
CA ASP A 111 -2.98 11.02 -23.42
C ASP A 111 -3.80 11.79 -22.37
N VAL A 112 -3.83 11.28 -21.14
CA VAL A 112 -4.56 11.88 -20.00
C VAL A 112 -3.62 12.51 -18.97
N THR A 113 -2.32 12.57 -19.27
CA THR A 113 -1.28 13.04 -18.32
C THR A 113 -1.53 14.48 -17.89
N VAL A 114 -1.75 15.39 -18.84
CA VAL A 114 -1.98 16.81 -18.55
C VAL A 114 -3.36 17.04 -17.92
N GLU A 115 -4.35 16.26 -18.33
CA GLU A 115 -5.70 16.31 -17.76
C GLU A 115 -5.67 16.00 -16.26
N ARG A 116 -4.90 14.97 -15.86
CA ARG A 116 -4.79 14.52 -14.46
C ARG A 116 -3.84 15.35 -13.62
N HIS A 117 -2.71 15.75 -14.19
CA HIS A 117 -1.57 16.28 -13.42
C HIS A 117 -1.30 17.78 -13.69
N GLY A 118 -2.04 18.41 -14.60
CA GLY A 118 -1.86 19.81 -14.98
C GLY A 118 -0.58 20.11 -15.78
N GLY A 119 0.19 19.08 -16.14
CA GLY A 119 1.46 19.18 -16.87
C GLY A 119 2.10 17.82 -17.15
N PRO A 120 3.25 17.79 -17.85
CA PRO A 120 3.98 16.54 -18.07
C PRO A 120 4.58 16.01 -16.77
N LEU A 121 4.59 14.69 -16.59
CA LEU A 121 5.26 14.08 -15.43
C LEU A 121 6.79 14.11 -15.63
N PRO A 122 7.56 14.70 -14.69
CA PRO A 122 9.01 14.73 -14.78
C PRO A 122 9.61 13.31 -14.75
N TYR A 123 10.55 13.04 -15.64
CA TYR A 123 11.06 11.68 -15.89
C TYR A 123 11.76 11.01 -14.70
N TYR A 124 12.27 11.79 -13.74
CA TYR A 124 12.92 11.26 -12.55
C TYR A 124 11.92 10.65 -11.54
N ARG A 125 10.62 10.96 -11.65
CA ARG A 125 9.57 10.39 -10.80
C ARG A 125 9.26 8.92 -11.13
N ARG A 126 9.64 8.47 -12.33
CA ARG A 126 9.39 7.10 -12.80
C ARG A 126 9.96 6.06 -11.82
N PRO A 127 9.28 4.93 -11.59
CA PRO A 127 9.87 3.76 -10.92
C PRO A 127 11.23 3.36 -11.50
N VAL A 128 12.08 2.72 -10.70
CA VAL A 128 13.35 2.17 -11.19
C VAL A 128 13.04 0.87 -11.93
N LEU A 129 13.53 0.75 -13.16
CA LEU A 129 13.36 -0.47 -13.97
C LEU A 129 14.29 -1.58 -13.48
N ASP A 130 13.91 -2.83 -13.73
CA ASP A 130 14.78 -3.99 -13.45
C ASP A 130 16.12 -3.87 -14.18
N ARG A 131 16.11 -3.41 -15.43
CA ARG A 131 17.34 -3.14 -16.18
C ARG A 131 18.20 -2.04 -15.53
N GLU A 132 17.57 -1.01 -14.96
CA GLU A 132 18.27 0.06 -14.25
C GLU A 132 18.94 -0.47 -12.97
N TYR A 133 18.28 -1.38 -12.23
CA TYR A 133 18.93 -2.09 -11.11
C TYR A 133 20.10 -2.96 -11.56
N GLN A 134 19.96 -3.70 -12.66
CA GLN A 134 21.04 -4.52 -13.22
C GLN A 134 22.25 -3.69 -13.63
N ASP A 135 22.05 -2.54 -14.27
CA ASP A 135 23.13 -1.63 -14.65
C ASP A 135 23.83 -1.04 -13.41
N ILE A 136 23.09 -0.78 -12.33
CA ILE A 136 23.65 -0.32 -11.04
C ILE A 136 24.48 -1.45 -10.40
N GLU A 137 23.98 -2.68 -10.38
CA GLU A 137 24.72 -3.82 -9.86
C GLU A 137 25.99 -4.08 -10.69
N GLU A 138 25.92 -3.95 -12.01
CA GLU A 138 27.09 -4.07 -12.88
C GLU A 138 28.16 -3.02 -12.51
N MET A 139 27.74 -1.77 -12.31
CA MET A 139 28.63 -0.72 -11.82
C MET A 139 29.25 -1.09 -10.45
N ILE A 140 28.42 -1.45 -9.46
CA ILE A 140 28.89 -1.79 -8.11
C ILE A 140 29.90 -2.94 -8.17
N PHE A 141 29.51 -4.09 -8.72
CA PHE A 141 30.30 -5.33 -8.61
C PHE A 141 31.51 -5.37 -9.55
N HIS A 142 31.44 -4.74 -10.72
CA HIS A 142 32.50 -4.84 -11.73
C HIS A 142 33.39 -3.61 -11.84
N ARG A 143 32.92 -2.43 -11.44
CA ARG A 143 33.73 -1.20 -11.51
C ARG A 143 34.16 -0.69 -10.13
N GLU A 144 33.29 -0.80 -9.14
CA GLU A 144 33.48 -0.11 -7.86
C GLU A 144 34.09 -1.00 -6.77
N LEU A 145 33.45 -2.12 -6.41
CA LEU A 145 33.97 -3.03 -5.37
C LEU A 145 35.40 -3.54 -5.60
N PRO A 146 35.89 -3.79 -6.83
CA PRO A 146 37.29 -4.15 -7.06
C PRO A 146 38.30 -3.14 -6.50
N GLN A 147 37.92 -1.87 -6.32
CA GLN A 147 38.78 -0.82 -5.75
C GLN A 147 39.01 -0.97 -4.24
N ALA A 148 38.19 -1.76 -3.54
CA ALA A 148 38.31 -2.05 -2.10
C ALA A 148 38.51 -3.56 -1.84
N SER A 149 39.22 -4.24 -2.75
CA SER A 149 39.30 -5.70 -2.75
C SER A 149 40.00 -6.28 -1.52
N GLY A 150 41.01 -5.60 -0.98
CA GLY A 150 41.75 -5.99 0.22
C GLY A 150 40.85 -5.96 1.44
N LEU A 151 40.13 -4.84 1.66
CA LEU A 151 39.14 -4.74 2.74
C LEU A 151 38.05 -5.81 2.60
N LEU A 152 37.46 -5.95 1.41
CA LEU A 152 36.34 -6.87 1.18
C LEU A 152 36.77 -8.34 1.31
N HIS A 153 37.99 -8.67 0.89
CA HIS A 153 38.57 -9.99 1.08
C HIS A 153 38.76 -10.29 2.57
N HIS A 154 39.27 -9.31 3.33
CA HIS A 154 39.49 -9.42 4.77
C HIS A 154 38.19 -9.53 5.57
N CYS A 155 37.20 -8.67 5.29
CA CYS A 155 35.98 -8.57 6.10
C CYS A 155 34.91 -9.60 5.74
N CYS A 156 34.81 -9.91 4.45
CA CYS A 156 33.55 -10.33 3.85
C CYS A 156 33.72 -11.47 2.85
N PHE A 157 34.88 -12.16 2.89
CA PHE A 157 35.22 -13.31 2.03
C PHE A 157 35.05 -13.02 0.53
N TYR A 158 35.21 -11.76 0.13
CA TYR A 158 35.06 -11.35 -1.25
C TYR A 158 36.06 -12.07 -2.15
N LYS A 159 35.56 -12.52 -3.29
CA LYS A 159 36.35 -12.98 -4.42
C LYS A 159 35.94 -12.14 -5.61
N HIS A 160 36.90 -11.70 -6.40
CA HIS A 160 36.62 -11.00 -7.64
C HIS A 160 35.70 -11.86 -8.53
N GLN A 161 34.59 -11.29 -9.02
CA GLN A 161 33.51 -12.00 -9.73
C GLN A 161 32.81 -13.11 -8.90
N GLY A 162 32.98 -13.12 -7.59
CA GLY A 162 32.22 -13.97 -6.68
C GLY A 162 30.78 -13.47 -6.57
N GLN A 163 29.82 -14.39 -6.48
CA GLN A 163 28.41 -14.09 -6.24
C GLN A 163 28.08 -14.08 -4.74
N ASN A 164 29.04 -13.73 -3.87
CA ASN A 164 28.88 -13.87 -2.41
C ASN A 164 28.18 -12.68 -1.74
N LEU A 165 27.86 -11.63 -2.50
CA LEU A 165 27.20 -10.42 -2.02
C LEU A 165 25.98 -10.07 -2.89
N LEU A 166 25.00 -9.39 -2.28
CA LEU A 166 23.80 -8.85 -2.91
C LEU A 166 23.62 -7.38 -2.52
N THR A 167 22.85 -6.65 -3.31
CA THR A 167 22.48 -5.26 -3.00
C THR A 167 21.02 -5.16 -2.60
N MET A 168 20.70 -4.17 -1.75
CA MET A 168 19.33 -3.80 -1.45
C MET A 168 19.19 -2.28 -1.47
N THR A 169 18.17 -1.81 -2.19
CA THR A 169 17.88 -0.40 -2.40
C THR A 169 17.17 0.24 -1.19
N THR A 170 17.39 1.54 -0.97
CA THR A 170 16.59 2.37 -0.07
C THR A 170 15.67 3.34 -0.82
N ALA A 171 14.81 4.03 -0.09
CA ALA A 171 14.00 5.13 -0.59
C ALA A 171 13.74 6.19 0.51
N PRO A 172 13.41 7.46 0.18
CA PRO A 172 13.41 8.03 -1.17
C PRO A 172 14.83 8.21 -1.73
N ARG A 173 14.92 8.57 -3.01
CA ARG A 173 16.18 8.54 -3.78
C ARG A 173 16.79 9.92 -3.92
N GLY A 174 17.16 10.51 -2.79
CA GLY A 174 17.81 11.83 -2.74
C GLY A 174 17.34 12.63 -1.53
N LEU A 175 17.60 13.94 -1.58
CA LEU A 175 17.26 14.86 -0.48
C LEU A 175 16.34 16.00 -0.93
N GLN A 176 16.12 16.17 -2.24
CA GLN A 176 15.24 17.16 -2.83
C GLN A 176 14.60 16.66 -4.14
N SER A 177 13.55 17.36 -4.60
CA SER A 177 12.89 17.04 -5.87
C SER A 177 13.87 17.07 -7.03
N GLY A 178 13.75 16.07 -7.91
CA GLY A 178 14.63 15.91 -9.07
C GLY A 178 15.91 15.14 -8.79
N ASP A 179 16.22 14.81 -7.54
CA ASP A 179 17.29 13.87 -7.24
C ASP A 179 16.89 12.44 -7.65
N ARG A 180 17.91 11.64 -7.97
CA ARG A 180 17.78 10.21 -8.23
C ARG A 180 19.05 9.51 -7.77
N ALA A 181 19.32 9.65 -6.48
CA ALA A 181 20.49 9.11 -5.79
C ALA A 181 20.05 8.15 -4.68
N THR A 182 20.50 6.91 -4.73
CA THR A 182 19.99 5.82 -3.90
C THR A 182 21.10 5.27 -3.01
N TRP A 183 20.82 5.05 -1.72
CA TRP A 183 21.69 4.22 -0.89
C TRP A 183 21.42 2.74 -1.17
N PHE A 184 22.48 1.99 -1.45
CA PHE A 184 22.46 0.54 -1.57
C PHE A 184 23.24 -0.08 -0.42
N GLY A 185 22.56 -0.86 0.41
CA GLY A 185 23.20 -1.69 1.42
C GLY A 185 23.69 -3.00 0.80
N LEU A 186 24.87 -3.47 1.24
CA LEU A 186 25.42 -4.75 0.80
C LEU A 186 25.23 -5.84 1.86
N TYR A 187 24.86 -7.03 1.38
CA TYR A 187 24.48 -8.18 2.19
C TYR A 187 25.17 -9.44 1.68
N TYR A 188 25.33 -10.45 2.52
CA TYR A 188 25.77 -11.77 2.06
C TYR A 188 24.72 -12.45 1.19
N ASN A 189 25.15 -13.02 0.05
CA ASN A 189 24.31 -13.89 -0.75
C ASN A 189 24.27 -15.30 -0.11
N LEU A 190 23.18 -15.59 0.61
CA LEU A 190 22.98 -16.88 1.25
C LEU A 190 22.04 -17.76 0.42
N SER A 191 22.41 -19.02 0.24
CA SER A 191 21.56 -19.99 -0.46
C SER A 191 20.49 -20.54 0.49
N GLY A 192 19.23 -20.45 0.11
CA GLY A 192 18.10 -21.08 0.81
C GLY A 192 17.61 -20.38 2.08
N ALA A 193 18.08 -19.16 2.37
CA ALA A 193 17.61 -18.32 3.46
C ALA A 193 17.55 -16.83 3.05
N GLY A 194 16.84 -15.99 3.80
CA GLY A 194 16.77 -14.55 3.53
C GLY A 194 18.11 -13.87 3.81
N PHE A 195 18.56 -12.98 2.91
CA PHE A 195 19.82 -12.25 3.06
C PHE A 195 19.71 -11.00 3.95
N TYR A 196 18.48 -10.51 4.19
CA TYR A 196 18.20 -9.26 4.93
C TYR A 196 18.87 -9.15 6.31
N PRO A 197 18.96 -10.20 7.16
CA PRO A 197 19.63 -10.09 8.45
C PRO A 197 21.15 -10.22 8.37
N HIS A 198 21.74 -10.25 7.17
CA HIS A 198 23.18 -10.44 6.94
C HIS A 198 23.86 -9.26 6.22
N PRO A 199 23.71 -8.00 6.70
CA PRO A 199 24.44 -6.87 6.14
C PRO A 199 25.93 -6.99 6.44
N ILE A 200 26.78 -6.56 5.50
CA ILE A 200 28.24 -6.50 5.72
C ILE A 200 28.69 -5.17 6.32
N GLY A 201 27.75 -4.24 6.53
CA GLY A 201 28.01 -2.90 7.05
C GLY A 201 28.57 -1.92 6.02
N LEU A 202 28.54 -2.25 4.73
CA LEU A 202 28.89 -1.37 3.62
C LEU A 202 27.61 -0.85 2.94
N GLU A 203 27.53 0.47 2.76
CA GLU A 203 26.47 1.13 2.01
C GLU A 203 27.08 2.13 1.02
N LEU A 204 26.51 2.20 -0.19
CA LEU A 204 26.98 3.04 -1.29
C LEU A 204 25.86 3.99 -1.73
N LEU A 205 26.12 5.30 -1.74
CA LEU A 205 25.21 6.29 -2.30
C LEU A 205 25.50 6.48 -3.79
N ILE A 206 24.60 6.02 -4.65
CA ILE A 206 24.79 6.00 -6.10
C ILE A 206 23.87 7.02 -6.76
N ASP A 207 24.45 7.95 -7.51
CA ASP A 207 23.72 8.84 -8.41
C ASP A 207 23.48 8.15 -9.75
N HIS A 208 22.24 7.76 -9.99
CA HIS A 208 21.79 7.09 -11.21
C HIS A 208 20.79 7.97 -11.99
N LYS A 209 20.90 9.30 -11.85
CA LYS A 209 20.02 10.27 -12.51
C LYS A 209 20.26 10.39 -14.02
N ALA A 210 21.53 10.33 -14.43
CA ALA A 210 21.89 10.49 -15.84
C ALA A 210 21.23 9.40 -16.70
N LEU A 211 20.79 9.76 -17.90
CA LEU A 211 20.19 8.77 -18.81
C LEU A 211 21.21 7.77 -19.37
N ASP A 212 22.49 8.15 -19.37
CA ASP A 212 23.61 7.30 -19.72
C ASP A 212 24.21 6.69 -18.44
N PRO A 213 24.09 5.36 -18.24
CA PRO A 213 24.68 4.67 -17.09
C PRO A 213 26.20 4.84 -16.96
N ALA A 214 26.92 5.17 -18.04
CA ALA A 214 28.35 5.42 -17.97
C ALA A 214 28.70 6.65 -17.12
N LEU A 215 27.75 7.59 -16.96
CA LEU A 215 27.89 8.82 -16.18
C LEU A 215 27.48 8.67 -14.71
N TRP A 216 27.03 7.49 -14.30
CA TRP A 216 26.67 7.24 -12.90
C TRP A 216 27.89 7.22 -12.00
N THR A 217 27.71 7.66 -10.75
CA THR A 217 28.82 7.85 -9.80
C THR A 217 28.43 7.42 -8.39
N ILE A 218 29.42 7.01 -7.59
CA ILE A 218 29.28 6.92 -6.14
C ILE A 218 29.53 8.30 -5.56
N GLN A 219 28.52 8.87 -4.89
CA GLN A 219 28.64 10.16 -4.21
C GLN A 219 29.18 10.04 -2.78
N LYS A 220 28.93 8.89 -2.12
CA LYS A 220 29.39 8.64 -0.75
C LYS A 220 29.49 7.15 -0.45
N VAL A 221 30.40 6.81 0.46
CA VAL A 221 30.56 5.47 1.01
C VAL A 221 30.35 5.53 2.52
N PHE A 222 29.64 4.55 3.06
CA PHE A 222 29.53 4.33 4.50
C PHE A 222 29.99 2.90 4.81
N TYR A 223 30.92 2.77 5.77
CA TYR A 223 31.39 1.48 6.24
C TYR A 223 31.44 1.44 7.77
N GLN A 224 30.64 0.55 8.36
CA GLN A 224 30.63 0.20 9.79
C GLN A 224 30.64 1.43 10.73
N GLY A 225 29.83 2.44 10.43
CA GLY A 225 29.70 3.65 11.26
C GLY A 225 30.52 4.86 10.80
N ARG A 226 31.30 4.75 9.73
CA ARG A 226 32.15 5.85 9.22
C ARG A 226 31.86 6.17 7.76
N TYR A 227 31.94 7.44 7.40
CA TYR A 227 31.82 7.92 6.03
C TYR A 227 33.19 8.05 5.36
N TYR A 228 33.21 7.78 4.05
CA TYR A 228 34.35 7.93 3.15
C TYR A 228 33.89 8.62 1.87
N GLU A 229 34.80 9.32 1.20
CA GLU A 229 34.54 9.99 -0.08
C GLU A 229 34.48 9.00 -1.25
N SER A 230 35.25 7.91 -1.18
CA SER A 230 35.28 6.88 -2.22
C SER A 230 35.73 5.53 -1.66
N LEU A 231 35.53 4.46 -2.45
CA LEU A 231 36.04 3.13 -2.11
C LEU A 231 37.57 3.08 -2.11
N THR A 232 38.24 3.81 -3.01
CA THR A 232 39.71 3.93 -3.00
C THR A 232 40.20 4.54 -1.67
N GLN A 233 39.55 5.60 -1.19
CA GLN A 233 39.94 6.22 0.08
C GLN A 233 39.72 5.27 1.27
N LEU A 234 38.64 4.48 1.24
CA LEU A 234 38.37 3.47 2.24
C LEU A 234 39.47 2.39 2.23
N GLU A 235 39.86 1.90 1.06
CA GLU A 235 40.94 0.92 0.89
C GLU A 235 42.29 1.48 1.38
N ASP A 236 42.66 2.69 0.97
CA ASP A 236 43.90 3.34 1.39
C ASP A 236 44.00 3.46 2.92
N GLN A 237 42.89 3.81 3.58
CA GLN A 237 42.83 3.87 5.04
C GLN A 237 42.88 2.48 5.68
N PHE A 238 42.27 1.47 5.07
CA PHE A 238 42.32 0.09 5.55
C PHE A 238 43.75 -0.46 5.48
N GLU A 239 44.42 -0.32 4.34
CA GLU A 239 45.82 -0.76 4.14
C GLU A 239 46.81 -0.01 5.05
N ALA A 240 46.51 1.25 5.39
CA ALA A 240 47.27 2.01 6.39
C ALA A 240 46.98 1.59 7.85
N GLY A 241 46.10 0.63 8.09
CA GLY A 241 45.69 0.18 9.43
C GLY A 241 44.84 1.17 10.21
N LEU A 242 44.18 2.12 9.53
CA LEU A 242 43.37 3.20 10.12
C LEU A 242 41.86 2.88 10.18
N VAL A 243 41.47 1.71 9.70
CA VAL A 243 40.09 1.20 9.75
C VAL A 243 40.05 -0.01 10.68
N ASN A 244 39.32 0.13 11.80
CA ASN A 244 39.03 -1.01 12.67
C ASN A 244 37.87 -1.81 12.08
N VAL A 245 38.17 -2.97 11.52
CA VAL A 245 37.18 -3.82 10.84
C VAL A 245 36.55 -4.78 11.84
N VAL A 246 35.22 -4.70 11.97
CA VAL A 246 34.44 -5.73 12.65
C VAL A 246 34.20 -6.86 11.65
N LEU A 247 34.79 -8.02 11.91
CA LEU A 247 34.48 -9.23 11.14
C LEU A 247 33.03 -9.62 11.43
N VAL A 248 32.16 -9.55 10.43
CA VAL A 248 30.76 -9.99 10.51
C VAL A 248 30.75 -11.50 10.23
N PRO A 249 30.59 -12.37 11.24
CA PRO A 249 30.59 -13.81 11.05
C PRO A 249 29.34 -14.24 10.27
N ASN A 250 29.42 -15.32 9.50
CA ASN A 250 28.27 -15.85 8.74
C ASN A 250 27.17 -16.49 9.61
N ASN A 251 27.33 -16.50 10.94
CA ASN A 251 26.38 -17.04 11.91
C ASN A 251 26.36 -16.14 13.14
N GLY A 252 25.24 -15.45 13.38
CA GLY A 252 25.03 -14.55 14.51
C GLY A 252 24.78 -15.27 15.84
N THR A 253 24.93 -14.56 16.97
CA THR A 253 24.50 -15.00 18.32
C THR A 253 24.00 -13.82 19.18
N GLY A 254 23.11 -14.14 20.14
CA GLY A 254 22.17 -13.25 20.87
C GLY A 254 22.77 -12.43 22.04
N LEU A 255 22.08 -12.06 23.12
CA LEU A 255 20.67 -11.92 23.55
C LEU A 255 20.73 -11.28 24.95
N LYS A 256 20.05 -10.13 25.22
CA LYS A 256 19.60 -9.65 26.55
C LYS A 256 18.84 -8.31 26.43
N ASN A 257 17.59 -8.26 26.92
CA ASN A 257 16.72 -7.07 27.01
C ASN A 257 15.93 -7.06 28.35
N TRP A 258 15.29 -5.93 28.68
CA TRP A 258 14.40 -5.69 29.84
C TRP A 258 13.09 -5.00 29.41
N ALA A 259 12.02 -5.07 30.23
CA ALA A 259 10.71 -4.46 29.96
C ALA A 259 10.13 -3.70 31.19
N TRP A 260 9.25 -2.71 30.93
CA TRP A 260 8.46 -1.93 31.91
C TRP A 260 7.02 -1.70 31.40
N ALA A 261 6.06 -1.49 32.31
CA ALA A 261 4.66 -1.15 32.02
C ALA A 261 4.08 -0.18 33.07
N GLU A 262 3.14 0.69 32.65
CA GLU A 262 2.38 1.61 33.52
C GLU A 262 0.88 1.60 33.16
N ASP A 263 0.05 2.02 34.12
CA ASP A 263 -1.40 1.77 34.26
C ASP A 263 -2.20 3.08 34.48
N MET A 264 -3.53 3.03 34.55
CA MET A 264 -4.39 4.19 34.89
C MET A 264 -5.55 3.84 35.83
N ALA A 265 -6.00 4.82 36.62
CA ALA A 265 -7.07 4.69 37.63
C ALA A 265 -8.22 5.70 37.40
N PHE A 266 -9.41 5.38 37.95
CA PHE A 266 -10.61 6.24 37.93
C PHE A 266 -10.91 6.89 39.29
N VAL A 267 -11.62 8.03 39.26
CA VAL A 267 -12.06 8.82 40.44
C VAL A 267 -13.59 8.95 40.46
N PRO A 268 -14.27 8.91 41.64
CA PRO A 268 -15.73 8.71 41.72
C PRO A 268 -16.61 9.98 41.97
N THR A 269 -17.93 9.91 41.69
CA THR A 269 -18.93 11.04 41.73
C THR A 269 -20.30 10.64 42.33
N ILE A 270 -20.96 11.50 43.14
CA ILE A 270 -22.18 11.29 43.99
C ILE A 270 -23.52 10.93 43.27
N VAL A 271 -24.30 9.99 43.82
CA VAL A 271 -25.67 9.51 43.45
C VAL A 271 -26.73 10.53 43.88
N PRO A 272 -27.56 11.03 42.96
CA PRO A 272 -28.49 12.13 43.27
C PRO A 272 -29.66 11.85 44.23
N TRP A 273 -30.10 10.60 44.44
CA TRP A 273 -31.23 10.27 45.35
C TRP A 273 -30.80 9.66 46.69
N GLN A 274 -29.50 9.43 46.87
CA GLN A 274 -28.86 9.08 48.14
C GLN A 274 -27.48 9.76 48.17
N PRO A 275 -27.38 10.98 48.72
CA PRO A 275 -26.16 11.80 48.69
C PRO A 275 -24.93 11.16 49.38
N GLU A 276 -25.15 10.07 50.10
CA GLU A 276 -24.11 9.27 50.75
C GLU A 276 -23.35 8.34 49.79
N TYR A 277 -23.86 8.10 48.57
CA TYR A 277 -23.28 7.17 47.59
C TYR A 277 -22.88 7.87 46.30
N GLN A 278 -22.09 7.24 45.42
CA GLN A 278 -21.60 7.78 44.14
C GLN A 278 -22.07 6.97 42.89
N MET A 279 -22.65 7.61 41.84
CA MET A 279 -22.89 7.01 40.51
C MET A 279 -22.33 7.86 39.36
N GLN A 280 -21.81 7.17 38.35
CA GLN A 280 -21.48 7.74 37.06
C GLN A 280 -22.63 7.45 36.07
N ARG A 281 -23.39 8.48 35.66
CA ARG A 281 -24.50 8.31 34.71
C ARG A 281 -24.00 8.40 33.27
N LEU A 282 -23.99 7.26 32.57
CA LEU A 282 -23.63 7.21 31.16
C LEU A 282 -24.69 7.93 30.29
N GLN A 283 -24.23 8.82 29.41
CA GLN A 283 -25.06 9.46 28.38
C GLN A 283 -24.47 9.18 26.99
N VAL A 284 -25.34 9.04 25.99
CA VAL A 284 -24.93 8.92 24.59
C VAL A 284 -24.90 10.31 23.98
N THR A 285 -23.75 10.74 23.49
CA THR A 285 -23.59 11.97 22.71
C THR A 285 -23.71 11.67 21.22
N ARG A 286 -24.52 12.43 20.49
CA ARG A 286 -24.65 12.36 19.03
C ARG A 286 -24.28 13.71 18.46
N LYS A 287 -23.28 13.74 17.58
CA LYS A 287 -22.91 14.91 16.78
C LYS A 287 -22.97 14.51 15.31
N LEU A 288 -23.69 15.28 14.50
CA LEU A 288 -23.58 15.20 13.05
C LEU A 288 -22.32 15.97 12.64
N LEU A 289 -21.53 15.37 11.74
CA LEU A 289 -20.39 16.04 11.11
C LEU A 289 -20.87 16.55 9.76
N GLU A 290 -20.70 17.85 9.51
CA GLU A 290 -21.29 18.51 8.35
C GLU A 290 -20.25 18.82 7.27
N THR A 291 -18.97 18.93 7.63
CA THR A 291 -17.87 19.20 6.69
C THR A 291 -16.77 18.15 6.73
N GLU A 292 -15.96 18.10 5.68
CA GLU A 292 -14.81 17.19 5.57
C GLU A 292 -13.80 17.39 6.71
N GLU A 293 -13.54 18.64 7.11
CA GLU A 293 -12.61 18.95 8.21
C GLU A 293 -13.12 18.39 9.56
N GLU A 294 -14.43 18.44 9.82
CA GLU A 294 -15.01 17.85 11.02
C GLU A 294 -14.92 16.32 11.04
N ALA A 295 -14.83 15.70 9.86
CA ALA A 295 -14.74 14.26 9.66
C ALA A 295 -13.31 13.77 9.34
N ALA A 296 -12.30 14.64 9.45
CA ALA A 296 -10.89 14.30 9.40
C ALA A 296 -10.33 14.16 10.82
N PHE A 297 -9.94 12.95 11.20
CA PHE A 297 -9.49 12.62 12.55
C PHE A 297 -7.97 12.37 12.57
N PRO A 298 -7.16 13.30 13.10
CA PRO A 298 -5.71 13.14 13.16
C PRO A 298 -5.26 11.96 14.01
N LEU A 299 -4.13 11.37 13.64
CA LEU A 299 -3.46 10.33 14.41
C LEU A 299 -3.06 10.86 15.79
N GLY A 300 -3.31 10.07 16.84
CA GLY A 300 -3.10 10.49 18.24
C GLY A 300 -4.18 11.43 18.81
N GLY A 301 -5.14 11.89 18.00
CA GLY A 301 -6.32 12.62 18.47
C GLY A 301 -7.39 11.70 19.08
N ALA A 302 -8.34 12.29 19.81
CA ALA A 302 -9.51 11.55 20.27
C ALA A 302 -10.41 11.18 19.08
N THR A 303 -10.66 9.89 18.89
CA THR A 303 -11.57 9.40 17.85
C THR A 303 -12.94 9.07 18.45
N PRO A 304 -14.06 9.37 17.75
CA PRO A 304 -15.37 8.93 18.18
C PRO A 304 -15.43 7.41 18.29
N ARG A 305 -15.87 6.88 19.44
CA ARG A 305 -16.03 5.43 19.62
C ARG A 305 -16.99 4.82 18.59
N TYR A 306 -17.99 5.58 18.14
CA TYR A 306 -18.97 5.19 17.14
C TYR A 306 -18.96 6.21 15.99
N LEU A 307 -18.27 5.86 14.91
CA LEU A 307 -18.28 6.60 13.65
C LEU A 307 -18.96 5.75 12.57
N TYR A 308 -19.95 6.30 11.88
CA TYR A 308 -20.72 5.57 10.88
C TYR A 308 -21.21 6.52 9.78
N LEU A 309 -21.28 6.03 8.55
CA LEU A 309 -21.95 6.71 7.44
C LEU A 309 -23.40 6.23 7.39
N ALA A 310 -24.33 7.16 7.21
CA ALA A 310 -25.76 6.86 7.30
C ALA A 310 -26.54 7.47 6.13
N SER A 311 -27.55 6.73 5.68
CA SER A 311 -28.56 7.23 4.76
C SER A 311 -29.50 8.21 5.46
N ASN A 312 -30.20 9.03 4.67
CA ASN A 312 -31.36 9.79 5.15
C ASN A 312 -32.58 8.89 5.43
N HIS A 313 -32.58 7.64 4.96
CA HIS A 313 -33.61 6.67 5.30
C HIS A 313 -33.42 6.10 6.71
N SER A 314 -34.54 5.85 7.39
CA SER A 314 -34.56 5.22 8.71
C SER A 314 -35.05 3.77 8.64
N ASN A 315 -34.64 2.97 9.61
CA ASN A 315 -35.21 1.64 9.84
C ASN A 315 -36.60 1.75 10.49
N LYS A 316 -37.26 0.61 10.72
CA LYS A 316 -38.60 0.50 11.32
C LYS A 316 -38.75 1.23 12.66
N TRP A 317 -37.64 1.42 13.38
CA TRP A 317 -37.60 2.05 14.71
C TRP A 317 -37.31 3.55 14.67
N GLY A 318 -37.21 4.16 13.48
CA GLY A 318 -36.97 5.58 13.31
C GLY A 318 -35.50 6.01 13.46
N HIS A 319 -34.55 5.06 13.43
CA HIS A 319 -33.12 5.36 13.44
C HIS A 319 -32.55 5.33 12.01
N ARG A 320 -31.68 6.30 11.67
CA ARG A 320 -31.00 6.34 10.36
C ARG A 320 -30.22 5.05 10.10
N ARG A 321 -30.35 4.50 8.89
CA ARG A 321 -29.68 3.27 8.44
C ARG A 321 -28.22 3.57 8.12
N GLY A 322 -27.26 2.89 8.76
CA GLY A 322 -25.85 3.17 8.52
C GLY A 322 -24.90 2.00 8.71
N TYR A 323 -23.66 2.18 8.26
CA TYR A 323 -22.54 1.27 8.49
C TYR A 323 -21.48 1.97 9.33
N ARG A 324 -21.14 1.35 10.46
CA ARG A 324 -20.09 1.80 11.38
C ARG A 324 -18.72 1.35 10.89
N ILE A 325 -17.78 2.28 10.92
CA ILE A 325 -16.36 2.03 10.69
C ILE A 325 -15.71 1.84 12.05
N GLN A 326 -15.17 0.64 12.29
CA GLN A 326 -14.48 0.29 13.53
C GLN A 326 -13.03 -0.07 13.20
N ILE A 327 -12.11 0.84 13.51
CA ILE A 327 -10.69 0.74 13.16
C ILE A 327 -9.95 -0.11 14.20
N LEU A 328 -9.06 -0.97 13.73
CA LEU A 328 -8.09 -1.74 14.50
C LEU A 328 -6.68 -1.32 14.08
N SER A 329 -6.08 -0.39 14.84
CA SER A 329 -4.78 0.19 14.52
C SER A 329 -3.99 0.47 15.80
N PHE A 330 -2.68 0.28 15.74
CA PHE A 330 -1.73 0.62 16.80
C PHE A 330 -0.65 1.58 16.25
N ALA A 331 -1.06 2.42 15.29
CA ALA A 331 -0.15 3.20 14.47
C ALA A 331 0.81 4.04 15.32
N GLY A 332 2.10 4.00 14.95
CA GLY A 332 3.13 4.86 15.53
C GLY A 332 2.89 6.34 15.19
N LYS A 333 3.70 7.24 15.74
CA LYS A 333 3.60 8.66 15.39
C LYS A 333 3.85 8.85 13.88
N PRO A 334 3.08 9.71 13.20
CA PRO A 334 3.34 10.02 11.80
C PRO A 334 4.67 10.80 11.69
N LEU A 335 5.22 10.85 10.48
CA LEU A 335 6.37 11.71 10.20
C LEU A 335 6.02 13.17 10.54
N PRO A 336 6.93 13.97 11.12
CA PRO A 336 6.68 15.38 11.37
C PRO A 336 6.31 16.13 10.09
N GLN A 337 5.32 17.02 10.16
CA GLN A 337 4.82 17.76 8.98
C GLN A 337 5.86 18.73 8.42
N GLU A 338 6.84 19.12 9.23
CA GLU A 338 7.98 19.95 8.83
C GLU A 338 8.95 19.19 7.92
N SER A 339 8.88 17.86 7.91
CA SER A 339 9.67 17.03 7.01
C SER A 339 9.20 17.24 5.57
N PRO A 340 10.10 17.60 4.64
CA PRO A 340 9.69 17.98 3.29
C PRO A 340 9.17 16.81 2.46
N ILE A 341 9.42 15.55 2.89
CA ILE A 341 8.91 14.34 2.23
C ILE A 341 7.53 13.89 2.74
N GLU A 342 7.05 14.44 3.85
CA GLU A 342 5.80 14.02 4.48
C GLU A 342 4.59 14.24 3.56
N LYS A 343 4.68 15.25 2.68
CA LYS A 343 3.67 15.59 1.65
C LYS A 343 3.27 14.41 0.76
N ALA A 344 4.13 13.41 0.58
CA ALA A 344 3.88 12.27 -0.28
C ALA A 344 2.92 11.22 0.28
N PHE A 345 2.66 11.28 1.59
CA PHE A 345 1.86 10.31 2.31
C PHE A 345 1.08 10.99 3.45
N THR A 346 0.50 12.15 3.16
CA THR A 346 -0.27 12.95 4.14
C THR A 346 -1.51 12.23 4.67
N TRP A 347 -1.98 11.16 4.00
CA TRP A 347 -2.97 10.22 4.55
C TRP A 347 -2.52 9.59 5.87
N GLY A 348 -1.20 9.44 6.09
CA GLY A 348 -0.61 8.95 7.33
C GLY A 348 -0.86 9.86 8.55
N ARG A 349 -1.29 11.12 8.34
CA ARG A 349 -1.67 12.05 9.41
C ARG A 349 -2.99 11.69 10.07
N TYR A 350 -3.84 10.89 9.44
CA TYR A 350 -5.22 10.69 9.85
C TYR A 350 -5.47 9.22 10.19
N HIS A 351 -6.18 8.94 11.29
CA HIS A 351 -6.79 7.62 11.51
C HIS A 351 -7.85 7.35 10.45
N LEU A 352 -8.66 8.38 10.18
CA LEU A 352 -9.74 8.34 9.22
C LEU A 352 -10.06 9.75 8.73
N ALA A 353 -10.40 9.86 7.45
CA ALA A 353 -11.01 11.04 6.86
C ALA A 353 -12.22 10.64 6.01
N VAL A 354 -13.22 11.51 5.93
CA VAL A 354 -14.37 11.35 5.03
C VAL A 354 -14.41 12.54 4.09
N THR A 355 -14.43 12.26 2.78
CA THR A 355 -14.46 13.29 1.73
C THR A 355 -15.64 13.06 0.80
N GLN A 356 -15.98 14.07 0.00
CA GLN A 356 -16.83 13.84 -1.16
C GLN A 356 -16.13 12.91 -2.17
N ARG A 357 -16.91 12.06 -2.83
CA ARG A 357 -16.44 11.18 -3.89
C ARG A 357 -16.31 12.00 -5.18
N LYS A 358 -15.10 12.08 -5.74
CA LYS A 358 -14.84 12.69 -7.06
C LYS A 358 -14.18 11.69 -8.02
N GLU A 359 -14.32 11.89 -9.33
CA GLU A 359 -13.65 11.03 -10.34
C GLU A 359 -12.15 11.37 -10.43
N GLU A 360 -11.82 12.63 -10.19
CA GLU A 360 -10.48 13.21 -10.18
C GLU A 360 -9.70 12.97 -8.88
N GLU A 361 -10.35 12.41 -7.84
CA GLU A 361 -9.72 11.98 -6.57
C GLU A 361 -9.78 10.44 -6.40
N PRO A 362 -9.31 9.62 -7.37
CA PRO A 362 -9.55 8.18 -7.37
C PRO A 362 -8.64 7.39 -6.40
N SER A 363 -7.53 7.99 -5.96
CA SER A 363 -6.51 7.36 -5.13
C SER A 363 -5.86 8.40 -4.21
N SER A 364 -5.51 8.02 -2.98
CA SER A 364 -4.82 8.86 -2.01
C SER A 364 -3.30 8.92 -2.20
N SER A 365 -2.76 8.20 -3.19
CA SER A 365 -1.34 8.18 -3.53
C SER A 365 -1.12 7.91 -5.02
N SER A 366 0.14 7.87 -5.43
CA SER A 366 0.57 7.60 -6.80
C SER A 366 1.89 6.83 -6.80
N ILE A 367 2.10 5.98 -7.80
CA ILE A 367 3.39 5.28 -8.02
C ILE A 367 4.57 6.26 -8.16
N PHE A 368 4.29 7.51 -8.52
CA PHE A 368 5.28 8.56 -8.75
C PHE A 368 5.69 9.29 -7.45
N ASN A 369 4.95 9.14 -6.35
CA ASN A 369 5.27 9.79 -5.09
C ASN A 369 6.55 9.23 -4.45
N GLN A 370 6.88 7.95 -4.67
CA GLN A 370 8.01 7.28 -4.03
C GLN A 370 9.36 7.91 -4.37
N ASN A 371 9.56 8.25 -5.65
CA ASN A 371 10.83 8.76 -6.16
C ASN A 371 10.91 10.29 -6.17
N ASP A 372 9.79 10.98 -5.89
CA ASP A 372 9.77 12.43 -5.68
C ASP A 372 8.73 12.83 -4.64
N PRO A 373 8.97 12.51 -3.36
CA PRO A 373 8.04 12.85 -2.29
C PRO A 373 7.97 14.35 -1.97
N TRP A 374 8.95 15.14 -2.42
CA TRP A 374 9.03 16.58 -2.16
C TRP A 374 8.03 17.38 -3.00
N THR A 375 7.76 16.91 -4.23
CA THR A 375 6.68 17.41 -5.07
C THR A 375 5.79 16.25 -5.49
N PRO A 376 4.95 15.73 -4.58
CA PRO A 376 4.18 14.52 -4.84
C PRO A 376 3.20 14.73 -6.00
N THR A 377 2.95 13.68 -6.77
CA THR A 377 1.93 13.68 -7.83
C THR A 377 0.53 13.70 -7.25
N VAL A 378 0.32 13.04 -6.10
CA VAL A 378 -0.94 13.10 -5.34
C VAL A 378 -0.64 13.48 -3.90
N ASN A 379 -1.32 14.50 -3.39
CA ASN A 379 -1.30 14.89 -1.99
C ASN A 379 -2.70 14.75 -1.38
N PHE A 380 -2.87 13.79 -0.48
CA PHE A 380 -4.18 13.44 0.08
C PHE A 380 -4.86 14.59 0.84
N THR A 381 -4.11 15.52 1.45
CA THR A 381 -4.72 16.66 2.15
C THR A 381 -5.48 17.59 1.22
N ASP A 382 -5.17 17.57 -0.08
CA ASP A 382 -5.86 18.41 -1.06
C ASP A 382 -7.33 17.98 -1.23
N PHE A 383 -7.67 16.74 -0.85
CA PHE A 383 -9.04 16.22 -0.87
C PHE A 383 -9.88 16.71 0.31
N ILE A 384 -9.25 17.19 1.39
CA ILE A 384 -9.93 17.72 2.57
C ILE A 384 -10.00 19.24 2.38
N SER A 385 -11.07 19.70 1.75
CA SER A 385 -11.20 21.09 1.26
C SER A 385 -12.37 21.84 1.89
N ASN A 386 -12.83 21.38 3.06
CA ASN A 386 -13.96 21.92 3.84
C ASN A 386 -15.28 21.91 3.07
N GLU A 387 -15.45 20.96 2.15
CA GLU A 387 -16.72 20.75 1.46
C GLU A 387 -17.77 20.18 2.43
N THR A 388 -19.04 20.34 2.08
CA THR A 388 -20.12 19.66 2.82
C THR A 388 -20.03 18.16 2.61
N ILE A 389 -20.22 17.38 3.66
CA ILE A 389 -20.39 15.92 3.56
C ILE A 389 -21.84 15.49 3.86
N ALA A 390 -22.72 16.46 4.14
CA ALA A 390 -24.09 16.17 4.51
C ALA A 390 -24.95 15.82 3.27
N GLY A 391 -25.23 14.53 3.08
CA GLY A 391 -26.15 14.05 2.05
C GLY A 391 -25.52 13.89 0.66
N GLU A 392 -24.20 13.88 0.57
CA GLU A 392 -23.44 13.72 -0.66
C GLU A 392 -23.00 12.27 -0.91
N ASP A 393 -22.38 12.00 -2.05
CA ASP A 393 -21.66 10.75 -2.31
C ASP A 393 -20.31 10.79 -1.58
N LEU A 394 -20.12 9.91 -0.58
CA LEU A 394 -18.97 9.98 0.34
C LEU A 394 -18.02 8.81 0.16
N VAL A 395 -16.72 9.07 0.39
CA VAL A 395 -15.68 8.05 0.55
C VAL A 395 -15.05 8.19 1.94
N ALA A 396 -14.85 7.05 2.62
CA ALA A 396 -14.07 7.01 3.86
C ALA A 396 -12.67 6.44 3.58
N TRP A 397 -11.66 7.19 4.01
CA TRP A 397 -10.24 6.83 3.89
C TRP A 397 -9.75 6.38 5.27
N VAL A 398 -9.23 5.15 5.37
CA VAL A 398 -8.85 4.53 6.65
C VAL A 398 -7.35 4.24 6.64
N THR A 399 -6.64 4.73 7.65
CA THR A 399 -5.22 4.40 7.87
C THR A 399 -5.10 3.42 9.04
N ALA A 400 -4.43 2.30 8.79
CA ALA A 400 -4.14 1.31 9.83
C ALA A 400 -2.66 0.90 9.77
N GLY A 401 -2.02 0.78 10.92
CA GLY A 401 -0.60 0.45 11.03
C GLY A 401 -0.18 0.17 12.46
N PHE A 402 1.11 -0.08 12.66
CA PHE A 402 1.72 -0.28 13.97
C PHE A 402 3.20 0.11 13.96
N LEU A 403 3.76 0.42 15.14
CA LEU A 403 5.20 0.55 15.31
C LEU A 403 5.82 -0.85 15.42
N HIS A 404 6.81 -1.15 14.59
CA HIS A 404 7.59 -2.39 14.71
C HIS A 404 8.98 -2.09 15.25
N ILE A 405 9.27 -2.55 16.47
CA ILE A 405 10.63 -2.66 17.00
C ILE A 405 11.02 -4.13 16.85
N PRO A 406 11.88 -4.50 15.87
CA PRO A 406 12.24 -5.89 15.66
C PRO A 406 12.91 -6.50 16.89
N HIS A 407 12.64 -7.78 17.15
CA HIS A 407 13.17 -8.54 18.28
C HIS A 407 13.57 -9.95 17.85
N ALA A 408 14.13 -10.74 18.78
CA ALA A 408 14.73 -12.04 18.45
C ALA A 408 13.73 -13.03 17.84
N GLU A 409 12.49 -12.97 18.29
CA GLU A 409 11.37 -13.80 17.83
C GLU A 409 10.87 -13.44 16.41
N ASP A 410 11.33 -12.32 15.83
CA ASP A 410 11.09 -11.99 14.41
C ASP A 410 12.03 -12.75 13.44
N ILE A 411 12.93 -13.60 13.97
CA ILE A 411 13.80 -14.45 13.16
C ILE A 411 13.23 -15.89 13.15
N PRO A 412 13.07 -16.51 11.96
CA PRO A 412 13.49 -16.03 10.63
C PRO A 412 12.51 -15.05 9.96
N ASN A 413 11.27 -14.96 10.44
CA ASN A 413 10.25 -14.08 9.90
C ASN A 413 9.41 -13.49 11.04
N THR A 414 8.99 -12.24 10.87
CA THR A 414 7.95 -11.62 11.69
C THR A 414 6.68 -12.47 11.64
N VAL A 415 6.13 -12.81 12.82
CA VAL A 415 4.92 -13.63 12.91
C VAL A 415 3.65 -12.81 12.69
N THR A 416 2.55 -13.44 12.26
CA THR A 416 1.28 -12.75 12.01
C THR A 416 0.48 -12.46 13.29
N ALA A 417 0.66 -13.28 14.32
CA ALA A 417 -0.04 -13.15 15.60
C ALA A 417 0.29 -11.80 16.26
N GLY A 418 -0.73 -10.98 16.50
CA GLY A 418 -0.58 -9.64 17.09
C GLY A 418 -0.21 -8.52 16.09
N ASN A 419 0.16 -8.86 14.85
CA ASN A 419 0.54 -7.89 13.80
C ASN A 419 -0.59 -7.58 12.81
N SER A 420 -1.79 -8.14 13.01
CA SER A 420 -2.96 -7.84 12.19
C SER A 420 -3.54 -6.47 12.53
N VAL A 421 -3.68 -5.63 11.51
CA VAL A 421 -4.34 -4.31 11.58
C VAL A 421 -5.39 -4.22 10.47
N GLY A 422 -6.34 -3.30 10.60
CA GLY A 422 -7.38 -3.10 9.61
C GLY A 422 -8.60 -2.39 10.17
N PHE A 423 -9.78 -2.73 9.67
CA PHE A 423 -11.04 -2.17 10.15
C PHE A 423 -12.21 -3.12 9.85
N PHE A 424 -13.33 -2.88 10.54
CA PHE A 424 -14.62 -3.52 10.24
C PHE A 424 -15.61 -2.49 9.71
N LEU A 425 -16.43 -2.92 8.76
CA LEU A 425 -17.69 -2.28 8.42
C LEU A 425 -18.82 -3.08 9.08
N ARG A 426 -19.53 -2.46 10.01
CA ARG A 426 -20.58 -3.13 10.81
C ARG A 426 -21.93 -2.47 10.58
N PRO A 427 -23.01 -3.22 10.28
CA PRO A 427 -24.33 -2.61 10.19
C PRO A 427 -24.71 -1.99 11.53
N TYR A 428 -25.22 -0.75 11.50
CA TYR A 428 -25.64 0.00 12.67
C TYR A 428 -26.99 0.67 12.41
N ASN A 429 -28.06 0.07 12.95
CA ASN A 429 -29.45 0.39 12.60
C ASN A 429 -29.76 0.28 11.09
N PHE A 430 -28.91 -0.42 10.32
CA PHE A 430 -29.12 -0.60 8.89
C PHE A 430 -30.30 -1.54 8.60
N PHE A 431 -30.43 -2.59 9.39
CA PHE A 431 -31.54 -3.55 9.32
C PHE A 431 -32.55 -3.26 10.44
N ASP A 432 -33.72 -3.90 10.37
CA ASP A 432 -34.74 -3.83 11.41
C ASP A 432 -34.44 -4.77 12.59
N GLU A 433 -33.65 -5.82 12.34
CA GLU A 433 -33.14 -6.80 13.30
C GLU A 433 -31.83 -7.41 12.77
N ASP A 434 -31.17 -8.28 13.55
CA ASP A 434 -29.96 -8.96 13.10
C ASP A 434 -30.26 -9.94 11.94
N PRO A 435 -29.66 -9.77 10.74
CA PRO A 435 -29.88 -10.68 9.62
C PRO A 435 -29.54 -12.15 9.94
N SER A 436 -28.65 -12.42 10.90
CA SER A 436 -28.29 -13.78 11.29
C SER A 436 -29.45 -14.57 11.92
N PHE A 437 -30.50 -13.89 12.39
CA PHE A 437 -31.74 -14.50 12.85
C PHE A 437 -32.40 -15.40 11.78
N HIS A 438 -32.18 -15.10 10.50
CA HIS A 438 -32.69 -15.89 9.37
C HIS A 438 -31.67 -16.90 8.84
N SER A 439 -30.56 -17.13 9.54
CA SER A 439 -29.57 -18.11 9.11
C SER A 439 -30.19 -19.50 9.07
N ALA A 440 -30.00 -20.20 7.95
CA ALA A 440 -30.35 -21.61 7.82
C ALA A 440 -29.52 -22.49 8.76
N ASP A 441 -28.37 -21.98 9.22
CA ASP A 441 -27.47 -22.67 10.15
C ASP A 441 -27.76 -22.31 11.61
N SER A 442 -28.85 -21.56 11.89
CA SER A 442 -29.24 -21.25 13.27
C SER A 442 -29.84 -22.49 13.96
N ILE A 443 -29.52 -22.66 15.25
CA ILE A 443 -30.00 -23.78 16.05
C ILE A 443 -30.76 -23.24 17.27
N TYR A 444 -31.95 -23.76 17.51
CA TYR A 444 -32.78 -23.42 18.66
C TYR A 444 -33.58 -24.63 19.14
N PHE A 445 -33.50 -24.94 20.43
CA PHE A 445 -34.35 -25.92 21.10
C PHE A 445 -34.68 -25.45 22.51
N ARG A 446 -35.87 -25.81 23.01
CA ARG A 446 -36.30 -25.52 24.38
C ARG A 446 -35.95 -26.67 25.32
N GLU A 447 -35.87 -26.35 26.61
CA GLU A 447 -35.78 -27.36 27.66
C GLU A 447 -36.95 -28.34 27.56
N GLY A 448 -36.65 -29.64 27.55
CA GLY A 448 -37.62 -30.72 27.34
C GLY A 448 -37.80 -31.17 25.87
N GLN A 449 -37.16 -30.51 24.90
CA GLN A 449 -37.03 -31.03 23.53
C GLN A 449 -35.75 -31.87 23.41
N ASP A 450 -35.80 -32.95 22.63
CA ASP A 450 -34.64 -33.78 22.35
C ASP A 450 -33.73 -33.08 21.34
N ALA A 451 -32.62 -32.52 21.82
CA ALA A 451 -31.63 -31.84 20.99
C ALA A 451 -30.88 -32.81 20.05
N THR A 452 -31.06 -34.13 20.20
CA THR A 452 -30.46 -35.14 19.31
C THR A 452 -31.40 -35.60 18.20
N ALA A 453 -32.64 -35.10 18.15
CA ALA A 453 -33.57 -35.45 17.08
C ALA A 453 -33.26 -34.65 15.80
N CYS A 454 -32.98 -35.36 14.71
CA CYS A 454 -32.75 -34.79 13.37
C CYS A 454 -33.88 -33.86 12.84
N GLU A 455 -35.12 -33.98 13.34
CA GLU A 455 -36.21 -33.04 13.03
C GLU A 455 -36.05 -31.66 13.69
N LEU A 456 -35.11 -31.53 14.65
CA LEU A 456 -34.86 -30.35 15.47
C LEU A 456 -33.41 -29.83 15.37
N ASP A 457 -32.46 -30.65 14.89
CA ASP A 457 -31.04 -30.30 14.76
C ASP A 457 -30.43 -30.80 13.42
N LEU A 458 -29.93 -29.87 12.60
CA LEU A 458 -29.18 -30.15 11.37
C LEU A 458 -27.74 -30.64 11.62
N MET A 459 -27.21 -30.53 12.84
CA MET A 459 -25.88 -31.05 13.18
C MET A 459 -25.83 -32.59 13.12
N GLU A 460 -26.95 -33.28 13.35
CA GLU A 460 -26.97 -34.74 13.30
C GLU A 460 -26.80 -35.27 11.86
N GLU A 461 -27.36 -34.58 10.86
CA GLU A 461 -27.18 -34.89 9.43
C GLU A 461 -25.72 -34.83 8.99
N PHE A 462 -24.94 -33.89 9.54
CA PHE A 462 -23.49 -33.80 9.31
C PHE A 462 -22.71 -34.93 9.98
N SER A 463 -23.08 -35.35 11.18
CA SER A 463 -22.42 -36.46 11.90
C SER A 463 -22.69 -37.84 11.29
N GLN A 464 -23.85 -38.02 10.62
CA GLN A 464 -24.27 -39.26 9.99
C GLN A 464 -23.88 -39.37 8.50
N GLY A 465 -23.18 -38.39 7.92
CA GLY A 465 -22.62 -38.47 6.57
C GLY A 465 -23.65 -38.50 5.43
N ARG A 466 -24.83 -37.90 5.60
CA ARG A 466 -25.95 -37.99 4.64
C ARG A 466 -26.09 -36.81 3.65
N LEU A 467 -25.02 -36.04 3.44
CA LEU A 467 -24.94 -35.05 2.34
C LEU A 467 -23.77 -35.37 1.41
N LEU A 468 -23.89 -36.50 0.70
CA LEU A 468 -23.13 -36.83 -0.51
C LEU A 468 -24.11 -37.23 -1.62
N SER A 469 -25.07 -36.35 -1.94
CA SER A 469 -25.72 -36.34 -3.26
C SER A 469 -26.69 -35.17 -3.34
N LEU A 470 -26.25 -34.04 -3.92
CA LEU A 470 -27.05 -33.16 -4.76
C LEU A 470 -26.12 -32.42 -5.72
#